data_AF-A0A0S6XUV2-F1
#
_entry.id   AF-A0A0S6XUV2-F1
#
_cell.length_a   1.000
_cell.length_b   1.000
_cell.length_c   1.000
_cell.angle_alpha   90.00
_cell.angle_beta   90.00
_cell.angle_gamma   90.00
#
_symmetry.space_group_name_H-M   'P 1'
#
loop_
_entity.id
_entity.type
_entity.pdbx_description
1 polymer ?
#
loop_
_entity_poly.entity_id
_entity_poly.type
_entity_poly.pdbx_seq_one_letter_code
_entity_poly.pdbx_strand_id
1 'polypeptide(L)'
;MALPAYVSDSQLGLGREDISTLRRHQQVALSAARSRSISRAASHASSRGRLLLDPLSLQLLSAHFDRVMLGIQQHLQLLNQQTQMAMQRQAQLVYMSSAQADLEIARFRSILAQIDELETEFDKIRRIREIVYGFRARIDALARRIG
;
A
#
# COMPACT_ATOMS: atom_id res chain seq x y z
N MET A 1 -25.56 10.49 -49.06
CA MET A 1 -25.90 11.34 -47.91
C MET A 1 -25.55 10.55 -46.64
N ALA A 2 -24.31 10.67 -46.16
CA ALA A 2 -23.76 9.82 -45.10
C ALA A 2 -24.20 10.34 -43.72
N LEU A 3 -24.77 9.45 -42.90
CA LEU A 3 -25.26 9.76 -41.56
C LEU A 3 -24.09 9.95 -40.59
N PRO A 4 -24.11 10.94 -39.67
CA PRO A 4 -23.06 11.09 -38.66
C PRO A 4 -23.07 9.92 -37.66
N ALA A 5 -21.90 9.48 -37.21
CA ALA A 5 -21.73 8.50 -36.15
C ALA A 5 -21.78 9.18 -34.76
N TYR A 6 -22.41 8.55 -33.77
CA TYR A 6 -22.71 9.15 -32.46
C TYR A 6 -22.24 8.25 -31.29
N VAL A 7 -21.68 8.85 -30.22
CA VAL A 7 -21.13 8.17 -29.02
C VAL A 7 -21.70 8.80 -27.73
N SER A 8 -21.93 8.00 -26.68
CA SER A 8 -22.58 8.40 -25.40
C SER A 8 -21.62 9.01 -24.37
N ASP A 9 -22.06 10.08 -23.67
CA ASP A 9 -21.32 10.82 -22.62
C ASP A 9 -20.72 9.93 -21.51
N SER A 10 -21.40 8.84 -21.16
CA SER A 10 -20.96 7.87 -20.14
C SER A 10 -19.86 6.91 -20.63
N GLN A 11 -19.62 6.85 -21.95
CA GLN A 11 -18.59 6.01 -22.56
C GLN A 11 -17.26 6.75 -22.74
N LEU A 12 -17.23 8.07 -22.48
CA LEU A 12 -16.04 8.92 -22.62
C LEU A 12 -15.11 8.90 -21.39
N GLY A 13 -15.41 8.10 -20.36
CA GLY A 13 -14.53 7.94 -19.19
C GLY A 13 -14.34 9.21 -18.35
N LEU A 14 -15.28 10.15 -18.42
CA LEU A 14 -15.20 11.46 -17.76
C LEU A 14 -15.53 11.38 -16.26
N GLY A 15 -14.85 12.18 -15.44
CA GLY A 15 -15.16 12.37 -14.02
C GLY A 15 -16.56 12.96 -13.81
N ARG A 16 -17.17 12.75 -12.64
CA ARG A 16 -18.57 13.18 -12.37
C ARG A 16 -18.73 14.71 -12.47
N GLU A 17 -17.70 15.43 -12.06
CA GLU A 17 -17.53 16.87 -12.14
C GLU A 17 -17.45 17.37 -13.60
N ASP A 18 -16.74 16.65 -14.46
CA ASP A 18 -16.59 17.00 -15.88
C ASP A 18 -17.87 16.72 -16.65
N ILE A 19 -18.57 15.63 -16.34
CA ILE A 19 -19.92 15.35 -16.87
C ILE A 19 -20.88 16.48 -16.49
N SER A 20 -20.79 17.00 -15.27
CA SER A 20 -21.64 18.11 -14.82
C SER A 20 -21.35 19.42 -15.56
N THR A 21 -20.07 19.67 -15.85
CA THR A 21 -19.61 20.85 -16.59
C THR A 21 -19.99 20.77 -18.06
N LEU A 22 -19.83 19.60 -18.68
CA LEU A 22 -20.22 19.32 -20.06
C LEU A 22 -21.74 19.45 -20.24
N ARG A 23 -22.53 18.90 -19.30
CA ARG A 23 -24.00 19.06 -19.29
C ARG A 23 -24.41 20.52 -19.15
N ARG A 24 -23.74 21.29 -18.29
CA ARG A 24 -23.98 22.73 -18.11
C ARG A 24 -23.72 23.51 -19.40
N HIS A 25 -22.60 23.23 -20.08
CA HIS A 25 -22.24 23.90 -21.33
C HIS A 25 -23.15 23.49 -22.50
N GLN A 26 -23.55 22.22 -22.58
CA GLN A 26 -24.52 21.76 -23.57
C GLN A 26 -25.86 22.47 -23.39
N GLN A 27 -26.30 22.67 -22.15
CA GLN A 27 -27.53 23.39 -21.86
C GLN A 27 -27.44 24.88 -22.26
N VAL A 28 -26.27 25.50 -22.12
CA VAL A 28 -26.01 26.87 -22.62
C VAL A 28 -26.01 26.91 -24.15
N ALA A 29 -25.36 25.96 -24.82
CA ALA A 29 -25.35 25.89 -26.29
C ALA A 29 -26.76 25.66 -26.88
N LEU A 30 -27.56 24.79 -26.24
CA LEU A 30 -28.96 24.59 -26.59
C LEU A 30 -29.80 25.85 -26.34
N SER A 31 -29.50 26.63 -25.28
CA SER A 31 -30.19 27.89 -25.01
C SER A 31 -29.83 28.99 -26.02
N ALA A 32 -28.59 29.04 -26.49
CA ALA A 32 -28.15 29.94 -27.55
C ALA A 32 -28.75 29.55 -28.92
N ALA A 33 -28.96 28.25 -29.17
CA ALA A 33 -29.66 27.76 -30.35
C ALA A 33 -31.17 28.10 -30.34
N ARG A 34 -31.80 28.24 -29.16
CA ARG A 34 -33.21 28.67 -29.03
C ARG A 34 -33.44 30.13 -29.40
N SER A 35 -32.41 30.98 -29.40
CA SER A 35 -32.53 32.39 -29.78
C SER A 35 -32.54 32.62 -31.30
N ARG A 36 -32.23 31.61 -32.12
CA ARG A 36 -32.26 31.64 -33.61
C ARG A 36 -33.39 30.79 -34.21
N SER A 37 -34.56 30.83 -33.57
CA SER A 37 -35.87 30.23 -33.92
C SER A 37 -36.02 29.62 -35.33
N ILE A 38 -36.45 28.35 -35.42
CA ILE A 38 -37.61 27.85 -36.21
C ILE A 38 -37.70 26.29 -36.13
N SER A 39 -38.80 25.84 -35.51
CA SER A 39 -39.64 24.67 -35.83
C SER A 39 -39.07 23.25 -35.97
N ARG A 40 -39.36 22.44 -34.94
CA ARG A 40 -39.77 21.01 -34.97
C ARG A 40 -38.80 19.92 -35.44
N ALA A 41 -37.69 20.22 -36.11
CA ALA A 41 -36.68 19.19 -36.44
C ALA A 41 -35.71 18.88 -35.28
N ALA A 42 -35.60 19.77 -34.29
CA ALA A 42 -34.65 19.64 -33.18
C ALA A 42 -35.22 18.97 -31.90
N SER A 43 -36.52 18.67 -31.87
CA SER A 43 -37.22 18.23 -30.65
C SER A 43 -36.97 16.75 -30.29
N HIS A 44 -36.29 15.98 -31.14
CA HIS A 44 -35.90 14.58 -30.85
C HIS A 44 -34.40 14.40 -30.54
N ALA A 45 -33.58 15.45 -30.65
CA ALA A 45 -32.14 15.36 -30.40
C ALA A 45 -31.78 15.51 -28.91
N SER A 46 -32.67 16.09 -28.10
CA SER A 46 -32.39 16.44 -26.70
C SER A 46 -32.73 15.36 -25.68
N SER A 47 -33.31 14.22 -26.07
CA SER A 47 -33.80 13.24 -25.08
C SER A 47 -32.84 12.09 -24.76
N ARG A 48 -31.74 11.89 -25.49
CA ARG A 48 -30.85 10.72 -25.31
C ARG A 48 -29.37 10.95 -25.65
N GLY A 49 -28.73 11.96 -25.07
CA GLY A 49 -27.25 12.04 -25.01
C GLY A 49 -26.55 11.94 -26.37
N ARG A 50 -26.84 12.86 -27.29
CA ARG A 50 -26.32 12.85 -28.67
C ARG A 50 -25.55 14.14 -28.97
N LEU A 51 -24.22 14.04 -29.03
CA LEU A 51 -23.32 15.13 -29.36
C LEU A 51 -23.37 15.44 -30.87
N LEU A 52 -23.70 16.69 -31.23
CA LEU A 52 -23.54 17.22 -32.59
C LEU A 52 -22.06 17.55 -32.82
N LEU A 53 -21.50 16.96 -33.88
CA LEU A 53 -20.12 17.19 -34.35
C LEU A 53 -20.06 18.52 -35.11
N ASP A 54 -20.07 19.63 -34.37
CA ASP A 54 -19.79 20.98 -34.86
C ASP A 54 -18.27 21.25 -34.70
N PRO A 55 -17.55 21.87 -35.66
CA PRO A 55 -16.12 22.18 -35.51
C PRO A 55 -15.71 22.80 -34.16
N LEU A 56 -16.60 23.59 -33.55
CA LEU A 56 -16.41 24.16 -32.21
C LEU A 56 -16.45 23.09 -31.10
N SER A 57 -17.33 22.09 -31.19
CA SER A 57 -17.40 21.00 -30.21
C SER A 57 -16.17 20.08 -30.28
N LEU A 58 -15.57 19.92 -31.46
CA LEU A 58 -14.28 19.23 -31.62
C LEU A 58 -13.11 19.99 -31.01
N GLN A 59 -13.06 21.33 -31.17
CA GLN A 59 -12.04 22.15 -30.51
C GLN A 59 -12.14 22.11 -28.98
N LEU A 60 -13.36 22.16 -28.45
CA LEU A 60 -13.61 22.03 -27.01
C LEU A 60 -13.21 20.64 -26.49
N LEU A 61 -13.49 19.59 -27.25
CA LEU A 61 -13.08 18.23 -26.91
C LEU A 61 -11.54 18.09 -26.89
N SER A 62 -10.84 18.68 -27.85
CA SER A 62 -9.37 18.74 -27.86
C SER A 62 -8.82 19.41 -26.60
N ALA A 63 -9.32 20.61 -26.28
CA ALA A 63 -8.87 21.35 -25.09
C ALA A 63 -9.17 20.59 -23.79
N HIS A 64 -10.28 19.86 -23.75
CA HIS A 64 -10.60 18.97 -22.63
C HIS A 64 -9.60 17.81 -22.52
N PHE A 65 -9.28 17.13 -23.63
CA PHE A 65 -8.27 16.07 -23.62
C PHE A 65 -6.90 16.58 -23.18
N ASP A 66 -6.50 17.77 -23.60
CA ASP A 66 -5.24 18.39 -23.16
C ASP A 66 -5.22 18.62 -21.65
N ARG A 67 -6.33 19.10 -21.09
CA ARG A 67 -6.48 19.30 -19.63
C ARG A 67 -6.43 17.98 -18.87
N VAL A 68 -7.09 16.94 -19.37
CA VAL A 68 -7.06 15.60 -18.75
C VAL A 68 -5.66 15.02 -18.82
N MET A 69 -4.97 15.14 -19.95
CA MET A 69 -3.58 14.68 -20.07
C MET A 69 -2.65 15.39 -19.09
N LEU A 70 -2.78 16.71 -18.95
CA LEU A 70 -2.03 17.47 -17.93
C LEU A 70 -2.36 17.00 -16.51
N GLY A 71 -3.64 16.75 -16.22
CA GLY A 71 -4.07 16.22 -14.92
C GLY A 71 -3.49 14.84 -14.61
N ILE A 72 -3.51 13.93 -15.60
CA ILE A 72 -2.91 12.59 -15.47
C ILE A 72 -1.40 12.69 -15.23
N GLN A 73 -0.70 13.55 -15.97
CA GLN A 73 0.74 13.75 -15.79
C GLN A 73 1.08 14.24 -14.38
N GLN A 74 0.34 15.23 -13.86
CA GLN A 74 0.50 15.73 -12.49
C GLN A 74 0.20 14.64 -11.46
N HIS A 75 -0.87 13.86 -11.66
CA HIS A 75 -1.23 12.78 -10.75
C HIS A 75 -0.17 11.67 -10.73
N LEU A 76 0.38 11.30 -11.90
CA LEU A 76 1.48 10.33 -11.98
C LEU A 76 2.73 10.82 -11.27
N GLN A 77 3.09 12.10 -11.39
CA GLN A 77 4.21 12.68 -10.67
C GLN A 77 4.00 12.62 -9.14
N LEU A 78 2.82 13.00 -8.68
CA LEU A 78 2.46 12.93 -7.27
C LEU A 78 2.50 11.49 -6.74
N LEU A 79 1.91 10.55 -7.48
CA LEU A 79 1.88 9.14 -7.11
C LEU A 79 3.30 8.58 -7.02
N ASN A 80 4.17 8.91 -7.98
CA ASN A 80 5.57 8.48 -7.96
C ASN A 80 6.30 9.00 -6.71
N GLN A 81 6.15 10.28 -6.39
CA GLN A 81 6.71 10.86 -5.16
C GLN A 81 6.17 10.16 -3.90
N GLN A 82 4.86 9.90 -3.84
CA GLN A 82 4.24 9.19 -2.71
C GLN A 82 4.76 7.76 -2.57
N THR A 83 4.92 7.04 -3.68
CA THR A 83 5.48 5.69 -3.69
C THR A 83 6.94 5.71 -3.22
N GLN A 84 7.77 6.65 -3.70
CA GLN A 84 9.15 6.79 -3.23
C GLN A 84 9.22 7.05 -1.73
N MET A 85 8.40 7.96 -1.20
CA MET A 85 8.34 8.24 0.24
C MET A 85 7.82 7.04 1.05
N ALA A 86 6.87 6.27 0.53
CA ALA A 86 6.39 5.06 1.17
C ALA A 86 7.47 3.97 1.19
N MET A 87 8.19 3.77 0.08
CA MET A 87 9.30 2.82 -0.01
C MET A 87 10.43 3.17 0.95
N GLN A 88 10.80 4.45 1.05
CA GLN A 88 11.84 4.91 1.99
C GLN A 88 11.46 4.63 3.45
N ARG A 89 10.21 4.93 3.83
CA ARG A 89 9.70 4.62 5.18
C ARG A 89 9.67 3.12 5.45
N GLN A 90 9.21 2.33 4.49
CA GLN A 90 9.15 0.88 4.62
C GLN A 90 10.55 0.29 4.77
N ALA A 91 11.51 0.75 3.97
CA ALA A 91 12.90 0.33 4.07
C ALA A 91 13.47 0.63 5.47
N GLN A 92 13.24 1.85 5.99
CA GLN A 92 13.70 2.24 7.32
C GLN A 92 13.14 1.33 8.42
N LEU A 93 11.85 1.01 8.38
CA LEU A 93 11.23 0.10 9.36
C LEU A 93 11.84 -1.30 9.31
N VAL A 94 12.11 -1.83 8.11
CA VAL A 94 12.77 -3.13 7.93
C VAL A 94 14.18 -3.12 8.51
N TYR A 95 14.96 -2.06 8.26
CA TYR A 95 16.30 -1.93 8.83
C TYR A 95 16.29 -1.87 10.37
N MET A 96 15.38 -1.06 10.95
CA MET A 96 15.24 -0.97 12.40
C MET A 96 14.83 -2.31 13.02
N SER A 97 13.87 -3.02 12.41
CA SER A 97 13.43 -4.34 12.85
C SER A 97 14.54 -5.38 12.75
N SER A 98 15.35 -5.35 11.70
CA SER A 98 16.47 -6.27 11.52
C SER A 98 17.54 -6.05 12.59
N ALA A 99 17.93 -4.79 12.84
CA ALA A 99 18.91 -4.47 13.87
C ALA A 99 18.43 -4.89 15.27
N GLN A 100 17.13 -4.72 15.56
CA GLN A 100 16.55 -5.20 16.81
C GLN A 100 16.57 -6.74 16.91
N ALA A 101 16.26 -7.44 15.82
CA ALA A 101 16.34 -8.90 15.79
C ALA A 101 17.78 -9.39 16.03
N ASP A 102 18.78 -8.75 15.45
CA ASP A 102 20.20 -9.09 15.65
C ASP A 102 20.63 -8.93 17.12
N LEU A 103 20.18 -7.87 17.79
CA LEU A 103 20.44 -7.67 19.22
C LEU A 103 19.81 -8.78 20.08
N GLU A 104 18.57 -9.17 19.76
CA GLU A 104 17.90 -10.24 20.50
C GLU A 104 18.56 -11.61 20.24
N ILE A 105 19.00 -11.89 19.01
CA ILE A 105 19.78 -13.09 18.68
C ILE A 105 21.09 -13.12 19.48
N ALA A 106 21.80 -12.00 19.57
CA ALA A 106 23.03 -11.91 20.36
C ALA A 106 22.76 -12.17 21.85
N ARG A 107 21.68 -11.60 22.39
CA ARG A 107 21.23 -11.84 23.75
C ARG A 107 20.91 -13.32 23.99
N PHE A 108 20.15 -13.96 23.10
CA PHE A 108 19.84 -15.39 23.24
C PHE A 108 21.09 -16.26 23.17
N ARG A 109 22.04 -15.96 22.27
CA ARG A 109 23.33 -16.68 22.22
C ARG A 109 24.12 -16.55 23.53
N SER A 110 24.13 -15.36 24.14
CA SER A 110 24.75 -15.16 25.45
C SER A 110 24.05 -15.97 26.54
N ILE A 111 22.72 -16.04 26.53
CA ILE A 111 21.95 -16.83 27.51
C ILE A 111 22.26 -18.32 27.36
N LEU A 112 22.30 -18.83 26.12
CA LEU A 112 22.66 -20.24 25.86
C LEU A 112 24.06 -20.56 26.38
N ALA A 113 25.04 -19.69 26.13
CA ALA A 113 26.40 -19.88 26.67
C ALA A 113 26.43 -19.92 28.21
N GLN A 114 25.62 -19.08 28.87
CA GLN A 114 25.50 -19.10 30.34
C GLN A 114 24.82 -20.38 30.85
N ILE A 115 23.87 -20.94 30.09
CA ILE A 115 23.23 -22.22 30.42
C ILE A 115 24.25 -23.36 30.33
N ASP A 116 25.06 -23.40 29.26
CA ASP A 116 26.11 -24.41 29.09
C ASP A 116 27.17 -24.33 30.21
N GLU A 117 27.52 -23.11 30.64
CA GLU A 117 28.40 -22.89 31.79
C GLU A 117 27.77 -23.42 33.09
N LEU A 118 26.49 -23.12 33.33
CA LEU A 118 25.77 -23.63 34.50
C LEU A 118 25.68 -25.16 34.52
N GLU A 119 25.50 -25.80 33.37
CA GLU A 119 25.52 -27.27 33.26
C GLU A 119 26.89 -27.83 33.71
N THR A 120 27.98 -27.20 33.28
CA THR A 120 29.33 -27.54 33.72
C THR A 120 29.52 -27.37 35.23
N GLU A 121 28.96 -26.32 35.82
CA GLU A 121 28.98 -26.12 37.28
C GLU A 121 28.15 -27.17 38.03
N PHE A 122 27.00 -27.57 37.50
CA PHE A 122 26.20 -28.64 38.09
C PHE A 122 26.90 -29.99 38.06
N ASP A 123 27.66 -30.29 37.00
CA ASP A 123 28.49 -31.49 36.93
C ASP A 123 29.61 -31.48 37.98
N LYS A 124 30.24 -30.33 38.23
CA LYS A 124 31.21 -30.18 39.32
C LYS A 124 30.56 -30.47 40.67
N ILE A 125 29.37 -29.93 40.93
CA ILE A 125 28.60 -30.18 42.16
C ILE A 125 28.27 -31.67 42.31
N ARG A 126 27.88 -32.34 41.22
CA ARG A 126 27.61 -33.78 41.21
C ARG A 126 28.86 -34.57 41.61
N ARG A 127 30.02 -34.23 41.05
CA ARG A 127 31.29 -34.86 41.41
C ARG A 127 31.66 -34.65 42.88
N ILE A 128 31.46 -33.45 43.42
CA ILE A 128 31.67 -33.17 44.84
C ILE A 128 30.78 -34.07 45.71
N ARG A 129 29.51 -34.23 45.33
CA ARG A 129 28.56 -35.09 46.04
C ARG A 129 29.06 -36.55 46.09
N GLU A 130 29.58 -37.07 44.98
CA GLU A 130 30.15 -38.43 44.92
C GLU A 130 31.37 -38.58 45.85
N ILE A 131 32.25 -37.58 45.89
CA ILE A 131 33.41 -37.56 46.80
C ILE A 131 32.96 -37.58 48.26
N VAL A 132 31.95 -36.77 48.63
CA VAL A 132 31.40 -36.73 50.00
C VAL A 132 30.80 -38.09 50.39
N TYR A 133 30.06 -38.75 49.49
CA TYR A 133 29.56 -40.10 49.75
C TYR A 133 30.70 -41.11 49.96
N GLY A 134 31.77 -41.02 49.15
CA GLY A 134 32.96 -41.85 49.33
C GLY A 134 33.65 -41.64 50.68
N PHE A 135 33.79 -40.39 51.14
CA PHE A 135 34.34 -40.10 52.47
C PHE A 135 33.44 -40.64 53.59
N ARG A 136 32.12 -40.46 53.49
CA ARG A 136 31.17 -40.99 54.47
C ARG A 136 31.27 -42.51 54.59
N ALA A 137 31.32 -43.22 53.47
CA ALA A 137 31.50 -44.68 53.46
C ALA A 137 32.81 -45.13 54.13
N ARG A 138 33.91 -44.40 53.91
CA ARG A 138 35.21 -44.68 54.56
C ARG A 138 35.17 -44.45 56.07
N ILE A 139 34.49 -43.39 56.52
CA ILE A 139 34.28 -43.11 57.95
C ILE A 139 33.44 -44.23 58.58
N ASP A 140 32.34 -44.63 57.95
CA ASP A 140 31.47 -45.71 58.45
C ASP A 140 32.19 -47.07 58.51
N ALA A 141 33.09 -47.34 57.57
CA ALA A 141 33.92 -48.54 57.58
C ALA A 141 34.99 -48.50 58.68
N LEU A 142 35.60 -47.33 58.93
CA LEU A 142 36.57 -47.16 60.02
C LEU A 142 35.90 -47.26 61.39
N ALA A 143 34.73 -46.64 61.57
CA ALA A 143 33.96 -46.69 62.81
C ALA A 143 33.64 -48.15 63.22
N ARG A 144 33.28 -49.00 62.26
CA ARG A 144 33.03 -50.44 62.48
C ARG A 144 34.26 -51.27 62.82
N ARG A 145 35.47 -50.77 62.56
CA ARG A 145 36.73 -51.46 62.89
C ARG A 145 37.30 -51.05 64.24
N ILE A 146 36.91 -49.86 64.74
CA ILE A 146 37.41 -49.28 65.99
C ILE A 146 36.43 -49.53 67.14
N GLY A 147 35.12 -49.53 66.88
CA GLY A 147 34.10 -49.99 67.82
C GLY A 147 33.93 -51.50 67.78
#